data_AF-A0A956E6Z1-F1
#
_entry.id   AF-A0A956E6Z1-F1
#
_cell.length_a   1.000
_cell.length_b   1.000
_cell.length_c   1.000
_cell.angle_alpha   90.00
_cell.angle_beta   90.00
_cell.angle_gamma   90.00
#
_symmetry.space_group_name_H-M   'P 1'
#
loop_
_entity.id
_entity.type
_entity.pdbx_description
1 polymer ?
#
loop_
_entity_poly.entity_id
_entity_poly.type
_entity_poly.pdbx_seq_one_letter_code
_entity_poly.pdbx_strand_id
1 'polypeptide(L)'
;MISAACVALGAHLSLRSPWIAGVIAAAGICMATLHLLRRRRVLKTLTGGDPDAVLELWGPTLEGMPHAATLVPLMAATALAASGYLERARAMLRRASRGPAWEAAFEHRLLLETMLDAFEGEREAALNKARELEALPLPSSNSSLRRRVSQLRGALSALARAFARQSQSGDAECLERAAKETPVLHWALRYAAAIARIERGDPRSARALLQDAPSWSDESAFRAFHSELSQHADARPGA
;
A
#
# COMPACT_ATOMS: atom_id res chain seq x y z
N MET A 1 1.02 -5.95 -27.85
CA MET A 1 1.11 -7.30 -28.47
C MET A 1 2.35 -7.30 -29.36
N ILE A 2 3.49 -7.76 -28.84
CA ILE A 2 4.70 -7.91 -29.65
C ILE A 2 4.45 -9.14 -30.52
N SER A 3 4.25 -8.90 -31.81
CA SER A 3 3.80 -9.88 -32.80
C SER A 3 4.68 -11.12 -32.77
N ALA A 4 4.06 -12.31 -32.85
CA ALA A 4 4.75 -13.61 -32.95
C ALA A 4 5.81 -13.64 -34.07
N ALA A 5 5.66 -12.78 -35.08
CA ALA A 5 6.62 -12.56 -36.14
C ALA A 5 7.99 -12.05 -35.63
N CYS A 6 8.03 -11.15 -34.63
CA CYS A 6 9.30 -10.64 -34.08
C CYS A 6 10.06 -11.71 -33.28
N VAL A 7 9.34 -12.58 -32.59
CA VAL A 7 9.93 -13.70 -31.84
C VAL A 7 10.46 -14.76 -32.79
N ALA A 8 9.73 -15.07 -33.86
CA ALA A 8 10.17 -16.00 -34.90
C ALA A 8 11.40 -15.50 -35.68
N LEU A 9 11.44 -14.20 -36.02
CA LEU A 9 12.60 -13.61 -36.70
C LEU A 9 13.85 -13.62 -35.81
N GLY A 10 13.70 -13.33 -34.51
CA GLY A 10 14.79 -13.39 -33.53
C GLY A 10 15.35 -14.80 -33.34
N ALA A 11 14.49 -15.82 -33.30
CA ALA A 11 14.91 -17.22 -33.22
C ALA A 11 15.64 -17.68 -34.50
N HIS A 12 15.18 -17.23 -35.68
CA HIS A 12 15.77 -17.61 -36.95
C HIS A 12 17.13 -16.93 -37.24
N LEU A 13 17.35 -15.71 -36.72
CA LEU A 13 18.64 -14.99 -36.78
C LEU A 13 19.66 -15.51 -35.76
N SER A 14 19.19 -15.95 -34.59
CA SER A 14 20.01 -16.57 -33.53
C SER A 14 20.74 -17.83 -34.00
N LEU A 15 20.08 -18.66 -34.82
CA LEU A 15 20.64 -19.90 -35.37
C LEU A 15 21.72 -19.66 -36.44
N ARG A 16 21.75 -18.48 -37.06
CA ARG A 16 22.64 -18.18 -38.20
C ARG A 16 23.88 -17.40 -37.82
N SER A 17 23.87 -16.73 -36.66
CA SER A 17 25.02 -15.96 -36.19
C SER A 17 25.04 -15.81 -34.66
N PRO A 18 26.00 -16.45 -33.95
CA PRO A 18 26.02 -16.45 -32.48
C PRO A 18 26.23 -15.06 -31.86
N TRP A 19 26.82 -14.11 -32.59
CA TRP A 19 27.00 -12.74 -32.07
C TRP A 19 25.67 -11.96 -31.99
N ILE A 20 24.72 -12.20 -32.90
CA ILE A 20 23.40 -11.54 -32.88
C ILE A 20 22.59 -12.03 -31.68
N ALA A 21 22.63 -13.34 -31.39
CA ALA A 21 22.03 -13.91 -30.19
C ALA A 21 22.63 -13.30 -28.91
N GLY A 22 23.95 -13.12 -28.87
CA GLY A 22 24.64 -12.45 -27.77
C GLY A 22 24.17 -11.01 -27.56
N VAL A 23 24.03 -10.21 -28.63
CA VAL A 23 23.55 -8.82 -28.55
C VAL A 23 22.09 -8.75 -28.08
N ILE A 24 21.20 -9.59 -28.59
CA ILE A 24 19.79 -9.63 -28.17
C ILE A 24 19.68 -10.05 -26.70
N ALA A 25 20.44 -11.07 -26.28
CA ALA A 25 20.47 -11.50 -24.88
C ALA A 25 21.00 -10.39 -23.96
N ALA A 26 22.10 -9.73 -24.35
CA ALA A 26 22.66 -8.60 -23.60
C ALA A 26 21.66 -7.43 -23.49
N ALA A 27 20.97 -7.09 -24.58
CA ALA A 27 19.94 -6.05 -24.58
C ALA A 27 18.75 -6.45 -23.68
N GLY A 28 18.32 -7.71 -23.73
CA GLY A 28 17.26 -8.23 -22.86
C GLY A 28 17.64 -8.18 -21.38
N ILE A 29 18.86 -8.60 -21.03
CA ILE A 29 19.39 -8.54 -19.66
C ILE A 29 19.49 -7.07 -19.20
N CYS A 30 19.99 -6.18 -20.05
CA CYS A 30 20.09 -4.75 -19.75
C CYS A 30 18.70 -4.13 -19.49
N MET A 31 17.72 -4.39 -20.35
CA MET A 31 16.35 -3.90 -20.13
C MET A 31 15.72 -4.49 -18.87
N ALA A 32 15.90 -5.79 -18.61
CA ALA A 32 15.38 -6.44 -17.41
C ALA A 32 16.01 -5.87 -16.13
N THR A 33 17.33 -5.67 -16.12
CA THR A 33 18.04 -5.07 -14.99
C THR A 33 17.60 -3.63 -14.75
N LEU A 34 17.49 -2.81 -15.79
CA LEU A 34 16.96 -1.44 -15.67
C LEU A 34 15.52 -1.43 -15.15
N HIS A 35 14.66 -2.31 -15.64
CA HIS A 35 13.29 -2.44 -15.17
C HIS A 35 13.22 -2.84 -13.68
N LEU A 36 14.05 -3.80 -13.26
CA LEU A 36 14.15 -4.23 -11.87
C LEU A 36 14.69 -3.10 -10.96
N LEU A 37 15.69 -2.34 -11.43
CA LEU A 37 16.23 -1.20 -10.69
C LEU A 37 15.19 -0.08 -10.54
N ARG A 38 14.45 0.24 -11.61
CA ARG A 38 13.35 1.20 -11.55
C ARG A 38 12.28 0.75 -10.56
N ARG A 39 11.85 -0.52 -10.65
CA ARG A 39 10.87 -1.09 -9.72
C ARG A 39 11.36 -1.03 -8.27
N ARG A 40 12.63 -1.36 -8.01
CA ARG A 40 13.24 -1.26 -6.67
C ARG A 40 13.28 0.17 -6.15
N ARG A 41 13.61 1.16 -6.99
CA ARG A 41 13.59 2.57 -6.60
C ARG A 41 12.19 3.03 -6.24
N VAL A 42 11.20 2.72 -7.09
CA VAL A 42 9.79 3.04 -6.82
C VAL A 42 9.32 2.41 -5.51
N LEU A 43 9.58 1.11 -5.31
CA LEU A 43 9.22 0.44 -4.07
C LEU A 43 9.89 1.11 -2.86
N LYS A 44 11.19 1.42 -2.95
CA LYS A 44 11.92 2.11 -1.87
C LYS A 44 11.30 3.45 -1.52
N THR A 45 10.87 4.24 -2.51
CA THR A 45 10.18 5.51 -2.27
C THR A 45 8.83 5.29 -1.59
N LEU A 46 8.01 4.36 -2.09
CA LEU A 46 6.68 4.07 -1.52
C LEU A 46 6.76 3.53 -0.08
N THR A 47 7.82 2.79 0.26
CA THR A 47 8.07 2.28 1.61
C THR A 47 9.00 3.18 2.43
N GLY A 48 9.38 4.36 1.91
CA GLY A 48 10.37 5.24 2.55
C GLY A 48 9.82 6.09 3.68
N GLY A 49 8.49 6.21 3.79
CA GLY A 49 7.81 7.05 4.80
C GLY A 49 7.85 8.55 4.52
N ASP A 50 8.33 8.95 3.34
CA ASP A 50 8.32 10.34 2.87
C ASP A 50 7.12 10.57 1.93
N PRO A 51 6.05 11.22 2.41
CA PRO A 51 4.88 11.46 1.58
C PRO A 51 5.16 12.43 0.43
N ASP A 52 6.09 13.36 0.59
CA ASP A 52 6.40 14.36 -0.43
C ASP A 52 7.16 13.70 -1.60
N ALA A 53 8.08 12.77 -1.31
CA ALA A 53 8.72 11.95 -2.34
C ALA A 53 7.72 11.03 -3.09
N VAL A 54 6.69 10.53 -2.41
CA VAL A 54 5.61 9.75 -3.06
C VAL A 54 4.76 10.64 -3.97
N LEU A 55 4.46 11.87 -3.54
CA LEU A 55 3.75 12.85 -4.35
C LEU A 55 4.56 13.28 -5.57
N GLU A 56 5.86 13.54 -5.41
CA GLU A 56 6.76 13.87 -6.52
C GLU A 56 6.83 12.73 -7.54
N LEU A 57 6.92 11.49 -7.06
CA LEU A 57 6.88 10.30 -7.91
C LEU A 57 5.60 10.21 -8.74
N TRP A 58 4.46 10.64 -8.19
CA TRP A 58 3.17 10.64 -8.88
C TRP A 58 2.90 11.89 -9.71
N GLY A 59 3.62 12.99 -9.49
CA GLY A 59 3.42 14.28 -10.16
C GLY A 59 3.16 14.16 -11.66
N PRO A 60 4.04 13.51 -12.45
CA PRO A 60 3.85 13.34 -13.89
C PRO A 60 2.59 12.57 -14.28
N THR A 61 2.13 11.64 -13.42
CA THR A 61 0.88 10.88 -13.65
C THR A 61 -0.35 11.70 -13.26
N LEU A 62 -0.23 12.58 -12.26
CA LEU A 62 -1.31 13.43 -11.78
C LEU A 62 -1.63 14.58 -12.74
N GLU A 63 -0.60 15.15 -13.40
CA GLU A 63 -0.75 16.24 -14.37
C GLU A 63 -1.65 15.88 -15.56
N GLY A 64 -1.66 14.61 -15.98
CA GLY A 64 -2.45 14.12 -17.12
C GLY A 64 -3.82 13.54 -16.74
N MET A 65 -4.22 13.57 -15.47
CA MET A 65 -5.35 12.79 -14.99
C MET A 65 -6.70 13.52 -15.21
N PRO A 66 -7.73 12.84 -15.75
CA PRO A 66 -9.07 13.43 -15.83
C PRO A 66 -9.60 13.69 -14.42
N HIS A 67 -10.37 14.78 -14.24
CA HIS A 67 -10.92 15.17 -12.93
C HIS A 67 -9.87 15.39 -11.83
N ALA A 68 -8.73 16.00 -12.20
CA ALA A 68 -7.61 16.26 -11.28
C ALA A 68 -8.03 16.98 -9.98
N ALA A 69 -9.03 17.88 -10.03
CA ALA A 69 -9.55 18.59 -8.86
C ALA A 69 -10.12 17.67 -7.76
N THR A 70 -10.49 16.43 -8.09
CA THR A 70 -10.97 15.42 -7.13
C THR A 70 -9.91 14.37 -6.84
N LEU A 71 -9.27 13.82 -7.89
CA LEU A 71 -8.37 12.68 -7.75
C LEU A 71 -7.00 13.06 -7.16
N VAL A 72 -6.47 14.23 -7.51
CA VAL A 72 -5.16 14.68 -7.00
C VAL A 72 -5.20 14.86 -5.47
N PRO A 73 -6.16 15.58 -4.89
CA PRO A 73 -6.26 15.68 -3.43
C PRO A 73 -6.50 14.33 -2.74
N LEU A 74 -7.27 13.43 -3.35
CA LEU A 74 -7.54 12.10 -2.79
C LEU A 74 -6.29 11.22 -2.76
N MET A 75 -5.50 11.21 -3.84
CA MET A 75 -4.23 10.50 -3.90
C MET A 75 -3.22 11.10 -2.90
N ALA A 76 -3.18 12.42 -2.79
CA ALA A 76 -2.33 13.08 -1.80
C ALA A 76 -2.71 12.73 -0.36
N ALA A 77 -4.00 12.76 -0.04
CA ALA A 77 -4.50 12.34 1.25
C ALA A 77 -4.13 10.87 1.56
N THR A 78 -4.12 10.01 0.54
CA THR A 78 -3.71 8.60 0.69
C THR A 78 -2.22 8.47 1.04
N ALA A 79 -1.34 9.17 0.33
CA ALA A 79 0.10 9.15 0.62
C ALA A 79 0.40 9.68 2.04
N LEU A 80 -0.27 10.76 2.43
CA LEU A 80 -0.15 11.36 3.76
C LEU A 80 -0.65 10.42 4.86
N ALA A 81 -1.86 9.85 4.70
CA ALA A 81 -2.42 8.91 5.67
C ALA A 81 -1.57 7.64 5.80
N ALA A 82 -1.08 7.11 4.68
CA ALA A 82 -0.23 5.93 4.67
C ALA A 82 1.17 6.17 5.29
N SER A 83 1.53 7.43 5.50
CA SER A 83 2.76 7.87 6.19
C SER A 83 2.47 8.45 7.59
N GLY A 84 1.23 8.34 8.08
CA GLY A 84 0.82 8.77 9.42
C GLY A 84 0.54 10.28 9.59
N TYR A 85 0.50 11.08 8.52
CA TYR A 85 0.22 12.53 8.60
C TYR A 85 -1.29 12.81 8.55
N LEU A 86 -1.99 12.49 9.65
CA LEU A 86 -3.45 12.41 9.70
C LEU A 86 -4.13 13.76 9.40
N GLU A 87 -3.70 14.84 10.06
CA GLU A 87 -4.27 16.17 9.87
C GLU A 87 -4.10 16.70 8.45
N ARG A 88 -2.90 16.52 7.87
CA ARG A 88 -2.62 16.90 6.48
C ARG A 88 -3.46 16.05 5.52
N ALA A 89 -3.61 14.76 5.78
CA ALA A 89 -4.46 13.88 4.98
C ALA A 89 -5.93 14.31 5.02
N ARG A 90 -6.48 14.60 6.20
CA ARG A 90 -7.83 15.15 6.38
C ARG A 90 -8.00 16.48 5.65
N ALA A 91 -7.02 17.38 5.75
CA ALA A 91 -7.04 18.66 5.03
C ALA A 91 -7.05 18.48 3.52
N MET A 92 -6.24 17.56 2.97
CA MET A 92 -6.24 17.24 1.55
C MET A 92 -7.56 16.61 1.10
N LEU A 93 -8.13 15.71 1.89
CA LEU A 93 -9.42 15.10 1.58
C LEU A 93 -10.54 16.15 1.52
N ARG A 94 -10.54 17.14 2.42
CA ARG A 94 -11.50 18.27 2.40
C ARG A 94 -11.38 19.16 1.15
N ARG A 95 -10.21 19.20 0.51
CA ARG A 95 -9.96 19.99 -0.71
C ARG A 95 -10.43 19.31 -1.99
N ALA A 96 -10.72 18.01 -1.95
CA ALA A 96 -11.23 17.29 -3.12
C ALA A 96 -12.59 17.86 -3.56
N SER A 97 -12.71 18.19 -4.85
CA SER A 97 -13.97 18.67 -5.41
C SER A 97 -15.03 17.57 -5.43
N ARG A 98 -16.26 17.88 -4.98
CA ARG A 98 -17.39 16.95 -4.88
C ARG A 98 -18.22 16.90 -6.16
N GLY A 99 -17.65 16.32 -7.22
CA GLY A 99 -18.30 16.15 -8.54
C GLY A 99 -18.55 14.69 -8.91
N PRO A 100 -18.81 14.37 -10.19
CA PRO A 100 -19.02 12.99 -10.64
C PRO A 100 -17.87 12.03 -10.29
N ALA A 101 -16.63 12.54 -10.33
CA ALA A 101 -15.45 11.78 -9.94
C ALA A 101 -15.39 11.47 -8.43
N TRP A 102 -16.06 12.28 -7.59
CA TRP A 102 -16.12 12.05 -6.15
C TRP A 102 -17.02 10.85 -5.84
N GLU A 103 -18.16 10.76 -6.52
CA GLU A 103 -19.05 9.61 -6.43
C GLU A 103 -18.38 8.35 -7.00
N ALA A 104 -17.69 8.47 -8.14
CA ALA A 104 -16.94 7.36 -8.73
C ALA A 104 -15.79 6.86 -7.83
N ALA A 105 -15.22 7.74 -7.00
CA ALA A 105 -14.13 7.43 -6.08
C ALA A 105 -14.62 7.00 -4.68
N PHE A 106 -15.92 6.68 -4.52
CA PHE A 106 -16.53 6.30 -3.24
C PHE A 106 -15.72 5.24 -2.48
N GLU A 107 -15.35 4.13 -3.14
CA GLU A 107 -14.60 3.04 -2.49
C GLU A 107 -13.23 3.48 -1.99
N HIS A 108 -12.48 4.27 -2.78
CA HIS A 108 -11.17 4.78 -2.37
C HIS A 108 -11.31 5.74 -1.19
N ARG A 109 -12.33 6.60 -1.22
CA ARG A 109 -12.61 7.51 -0.12
C ARG A 109 -12.99 6.76 1.17
N LEU A 110 -13.84 5.74 1.07
CA LEU A 110 -14.23 4.91 2.21
C LEU A 110 -13.03 4.17 2.81
N LEU A 111 -12.11 3.66 1.98
CA LEU A 111 -10.85 3.07 2.42
C LEU A 111 -10.00 4.07 3.20
N LEU A 112 -9.82 5.28 2.65
CA LEU A 112 -9.03 6.33 3.29
C LEU A 112 -9.65 6.78 4.62
N GLU A 113 -10.95 7.01 4.65
CA GLU A 113 -11.67 7.38 5.87
C GLU A 113 -11.58 6.28 6.93
N THR A 114 -11.65 5.00 6.54
CA THR A 114 -11.46 3.86 7.46
C THR A 114 -10.08 3.89 8.11
N MET A 115 -9.03 4.15 7.32
CA MET A 115 -7.66 4.25 7.84
C MET A 115 -7.50 5.43 8.79
N LEU A 116 -8.01 6.61 8.41
CA LEU A 116 -7.91 7.81 9.22
C LEU A 116 -8.63 7.63 10.56
N ASP A 117 -9.87 7.13 10.55
CA ASP A 117 -10.62 6.84 11.77
C ASP A 117 -9.87 5.81 12.65
N ALA A 118 -9.29 4.77 12.05
CA ALA A 118 -8.51 3.77 12.79
C ALA A 118 -7.28 4.37 13.48
N PHE A 119 -6.55 5.25 12.78
CA PHE A 119 -5.36 5.89 13.32
C PHE A 119 -5.66 7.00 14.33
N GLU A 120 -6.79 7.69 14.19
CA GLU A 120 -7.25 8.72 15.13
C GLU A 120 -7.87 8.10 16.42
N GLY A 121 -8.09 6.79 16.44
CA GLY A 121 -8.68 6.08 17.58
C GLY A 121 -10.21 6.04 17.57
N GLU A 122 -10.85 6.42 16.47
CA GLU A 122 -12.30 6.37 16.25
C GLU A 122 -12.75 4.94 15.89
N ARG A 123 -12.59 4.02 16.85
CA ARG A 123 -12.71 2.56 16.67
C ARG A 123 -14.02 2.14 16.02
N GLU A 124 -15.15 2.61 16.54
CA GLU A 124 -16.48 2.24 16.02
C GLU A 124 -16.71 2.79 14.61
N ALA A 125 -16.25 4.02 14.33
CA ALA A 125 -16.35 4.62 13.00
C ALA A 125 -15.53 3.82 11.98
N ALA A 126 -14.30 3.45 12.33
CA ALA A 126 -13.44 2.62 11.50
C ALA A 126 -14.05 1.24 11.22
N LEU A 127 -14.58 0.56 12.26
CA LEU A 127 -15.22 -0.76 12.12
C LEU A 127 -16.50 -0.70 11.27
N ASN A 128 -17.30 0.36 11.42
CA ASN A 128 -18.50 0.57 10.59
C ASN A 128 -18.13 0.75 9.12
N LYS A 129 -17.16 1.63 8.81
CA LYS A 129 -16.71 1.89 7.44
C LYS A 129 -16.03 0.68 6.80
N ALA A 130 -15.27 -0.09 7.57
CA ALA A 130 -14.68 -1.34 7.10
C ALA A 130 -15.73 -2.37 6.69
N ARG A 131 -16.81 -2.51 7.48
CA ARG A 131 -17.94 -3.39 7.14
C ARG A 131 -18.68 -2.94 5.89
N GLU A 132 -18.89 -1.62 5.75
CA GLU A 132 -19.48 -1.04 4.54
C GLU A 132 -18.60 -1.33 3.31
N LEU A 133 -17.28 -1.18 3.45
CA LEU A 133 -16.32 -1.46 2.39
C LEU A 133 -16.36 -2.93 1.95
N GLU A 134 -16.42 -3.88 2.88
CA GLU A 134 -16.56 -5.31 2.58
C GLU A 134 -17.87 -5.64 1.88
N ALA A 135 -18.96 -4.96 2.23
CA ALA A 135 -20.29 -5.18 1.67
C ALA A 135 -20.44 -4.66 0.23
N LEU A 136 -19.50 -3.83 -0.27
CA LEU A 136 -19.56 -3.33 -1.63
C LEU A 136 -19.54 -4.45 -2.67
N PRO A 137 -20.24 -4.30 -3.81
CA PRO A 137 -20.14 -5.27 -4.89
C PRO A 137 -18.69 -5.37 -5.39
N LEU A 138 -18.27 -6.59 -5.70
CA LEU A 138 -16.98 -6.80 -6.36
C LEU A 138 -17.09 -6.32 -7.82
N PRO A 139 -16.02 -5.73 -8.38
CA PRO A 139 -16.05 -5.27 -9.77
C PRO A 139 -16.30 -6.45 -10.71
N SER A 140 -17.20 -6.28 -11.69
CA SER A 140 -17.56 -7.31 -12.68
C SER A 140 -16.41 -7.70 -13.64
N SER A 141 -15.28 -7.00 -13.52
CA SER A 141 -14.02 -7.21 -14.22
C SER A 141 -13.37 -8.59 -14.00
N ASN A 142 -12.20 -8.78 -14.61
CA ASN A 142 -11.38 -10.00 -14.53
C ASN A 142 -11.18 -10.54 -13.08
N SER A 143 -11.00 -11.87 -12.97
CA SER A 143 -10.86 -12.57 -11.69
C SER A 143 -9.68 -12.08 -10.84
N SER A 144 -8.61 -11.62 -11.49
CA SER A 144 -7.43 -11.09 -10.80
C SER A 144 -7.72 -9.77 -10.07
N LEU A 145 -8.42 -8.83 -10.71
CA LEU A 145 -8.79 -7.56 -10.09
C LEU A 145 -9.77 -7.79 -8.95
N ARG A 146 -10.76 -8.68 -9.14
CA ARG A 146 -11.68 -9.10 -8.07
C ARG A 146 -10.95 -9.64 -6.85
N ARG A 147 -9.95 -10.52 -7.06
CA ARG A 147 -9.12 -11.05 -5.97
C ARG A 147 -8.36 -9.95 -5.24
N ARG A 148 -7.73 -9.04 -5.98
CA ARG A 148 -6.95 -7.93 -5.40
C ARG A 148 -7.82 -6.97 -4.59
N VAL A 149 -9.00 -6.62 -5.11
CA VAL A 149 -9.97 -5.77 -4.42
C VAL A 149 -10.47 -6.47 -3.14
N SER A 150 -10.91 -7.72 -3.25
CA SER A 150 -11.35 -8.50 -2.08
C SER A 150 -10.27 -8.60 -1.00
N GLN A 151 -9.02 -8.84 -1.39
CA GLN A 151 -7.89 -8.91 -0.48
C GLN A 151 -7.60 -7.57 0.20
N LEU A 152 -7.65 -6.46 -0.55
CA LEU A 152 -7.46 -5.13 0.02
C LEU A 152 -8.56 -4.80 1.03
N ARG A 153 -9.83 -5.04 0.69
CA ARG A 153 -10.97 -4.81 1.59
C ARG A 153 -10.85 -5.64 2.88
N GLY A 154 -10.53 -6.93 2.78
CA GLY A 154 -10.30 -7.77 3.95
C GLY A 154 -9.12 -7.32 4.81
N ALA A 155 -8.06 -6.80 4.20
CA ALA A 155 -6.93 -6.21 4.93
C ALA A 155 -7.32 -4.92 5.66
N LEU A 156 -8.19 -4.08 5.08
CA LEU A 156 -8.69 -2.88 5.74
C LEU A 156 -9.57 -3.20 6.95
N SER A 157 -10.37 -4.26 6.87
CA SER A 157 -11.14 -4.73 8.03
C SER A 157 -10.26 -5.32 9.11
N ALA A 158 -9.23 -6.09 8.74
CA ALA A 158 -8.23 -6.57 9.68
C ALA A 158 -7.49 -5.39 10.34
N LEU A 159 -7.21 -4.32 9.59
CA LEU A 159 -6.61 -3.09 10.11
C LEU A 159 -7.53 -2.41 11.11
N ALA A 160 -8.80 -2.20 10.77
CA ALA A 160 -9.77 -1.59 11.68
C ALA A 160 -9.93 -2.41 12.97
N ARG A 161 -9.99 -3.75 12.87
CA ARG A 161 -10.02 -4.65 14.03
C ARG A 161 -8.76 -4.55 14.88
N ALA A 162 -7.58 -4.52 14.28
CA ALA A 162 -6.33 -4.39 15.02
C ALA A 162 -6.29 -3.10 15.84
N PHE A 163 -6.58 -1.95 15.21
CA PHE A 163 -6.63 -0.66 15.93
C PHE A 163 -7.78 -0.58 16.96
N ALA A 164 -8.85 -1.35 16.77
CA ALA A 164 -9.93 -1.49 17.74
C ALA A 164 -9.64 -2.50 18.87
N ARG A 165 -8.48 -3.16 18.87
CA ARG A 165 -8.10 -4.24 19.81
C ARG A 165 -8.98 -5.48 19.75
N GLN A 166 -9.44 -5.81 18.54
CA GLN A 166 -10.36 -6.92 18.25
C GLN A 166 -9.80 -7.84 17.16
N SER A 167 -8.48 -8.06 17.13
CA SER A 167 -7.85 -8.88 16.09
C SER A 167 -8.36 -10.33 16.13
N GLN A 168 -8.59 -10.89 14.94
CA GLN A 168 -9.05 -12.26 14.75
C GLN A 168 -7.93 -13.17 14.25
N SER A 169 -8.22 -14.47 14.20
CA SER A 169 -7.30 -15.43 13.60
C SER A 169 -7.12 -15.15 12.11
N GLY A 170 -5.88 -15.08 11.64
CA GLY A 170 -5.57 -14.80 10.23
C GLY A 170 -5.43 -13.31 9.88
N ASP A 171 -5.77 -12.39 10.78
CA ASP A 171 -5.69 -10.94 10.51
C ASP A 171 -4.25 -10.50 10.25
N ALA A 172 -3.31 -10.94 11.09
CA ALA A 172 -1.88 -10.63 10.93
C ALA A 172 -1.36 -11.12 9.56
N GLU A 173 -1.64 -12.37 9.18
CA GLU A 173 -1.22 -12.93 7.91
C GLU A 173 -1.86 -12.23 6.71
N CYS A 174 -3.12 -11.81 6.83
CA CYS A 174 -3.83 -11.04 5.83
C CYS A 174 -3.15 -9.68 5.60
N LEU A 175 -2.88 -8.96 6.68
CA LEU A 175 -2.22 -7.65 6.69
C LEU A 175 -0.81 -7.72 6.11
N GLU A 176 -0.02 -8.70 6.54
CA GLU A 176 1.35 -8.93 6.04
C GLU A 176 1.38 -9.21 4.53
N ARG A 177 0.41 -9.98 4.03
CA ARG A 177 0.29 -10.25 2.60
C ARG A 177 -0.10 -8.98 1.83
N ALA A 178 -1.09 -8.24 2.33
CA ALA A 178 -1.52 -6.99 1.72
C ALA A 178 -0.41 -5.92 1.72
N ALA A 179 0.42 -5.86 2.76
CA ALA A 179 1.56 -4.95 2.86
C ALA A 179 2.60 -5.17 1.73
N LYS A 180 2.72 -6.41 1.23
CA LYS A 180 3.60 -6.75 0.09
C LYS A 180 2.99 -6.38 -1.25
N GLU A 181 1.67 -6.42 -1.36
CA GLU A 181 0.93 -6.21 -2.61
C GLU A 181 0.48 -4.75 -2.84
N THR A 182 0.47 -3.95 -1.77
CA THR A 182 0.08 -2.54 -1.78
C THR A 182 1.19 -1.69 -1.14
N PRO A 183 2.28 -1.39 -1.88
CA PRO A 183 3.47 -0.74 -1.32
C PRO A 183 3.22 0.62 -0.70
N VAL A 184 2.23 1.38 -1.20
CA VAL A 184 1.84 2.68 -0.62
C VAL A 184 1.38 2.51 0.83
N LEU A 185 0.62 1.45 1.11
CA LEU A 185 0.06 1.17 2.43
C LEU A 185 0.98 0.27 3.27
N HIS A 186 2.23 0.08 2.86
CA HIS A 186 3.13 -0.92 3.44
C HIS A 186 3.25 -0.77 4.96
N TRP A 187 3.54 0.44 5.44
CA TRP A 187 3.74 0.69 6.87
C TRP A 187 2.45 0.69 7.66
N ALA A 188 1.38 1.30 7.12
CA ALA A 188 0.04 1.22 7.70
C ALA A 188 -0.37 -0.23 8.03
N LEU A 189 -0.20 -1.13 7.06
CA LEU A 189 -0.56 -2.54 7.19
C LEU A 189 0.40 -3.30 8.10
N ARG A 190 1.70 -2.97 8.10
CA ARG A 190 2.68 -3.59 9.02
C ARG A 190 2.46 -3.19 10.47
N TYR A 191 2.13 -1.95 10.75
CA TYR A 191 1.77 -1.52 12.11
C TYR A 191 0.51 -2.23 12.60
N ALA A 192 -0.52 -2.31 11.76
CA ALA A 192 -1.71 -3.10 12.07
C ALA A 192 -1.38 -4.58 12.33
N ALA A 193 -0.51 -5.19 11.50
CA ALA A 193 -0.09 -6.57 11.68
C ALA A 193 0.70 -6.76 12.99
N ALA A 194 1.55 -5.80 13.37
CA ALA A 194 2.28 -5.83 14.63
C ALA A 194 1.34 -5.76 15.84
N ILE A 195 0.31 -4.90 15.79
CA ILE A 195 -0.75 -4.85 16.81
C ILE A 195 -1.43 -6.22 16.93
N ALA A 196 -1.85 -6.81 15.80
CA ALA A 196 -2.50 -8.12 15.79
C ALA A 196 -1.60 -9.23 16.34
N ARG A 197 -0.30 -9.22 16.05
CA ARG A 197 0.68 -10.18 16.62
C ARG A 197 0.83 -10.01 18.13
N ILE A 198 0.90 -8.78 18.64
CA ILE A 198 0.98 -8.49 20.08
C ILE A 198 -0.27 -9.01 20.80
N GLU A 199 -1.46 -8.76 20.26
CA GLU A 199 -2.72 -9.27 20.85
C GLU A 199 -2.81 -10.79 20.93
N ARG A 200 -2.11 -11.48 20.03
CA ARG A 200 -2.00 -12.94 20.02
C ARG A 200 -0.86 -13.47 20.89
N GLY A 201 -0.14 -12.60 21.59
CA GLY A 201 0.98 -12.99 22.45
C GLY A 201 2.26 -13.35 21.68
N ASP A 202 2.43 -12.84 20.46
CA ASP A 202 3.64 -13.03 19.65
C ASP A 202 4.42 -11.70 19.45
N PRO A 203 5.05 -11.18 20.51
CA PRO A 203 5.81 -9.93 20.46
C PRO A 203 7.07 -10.06 19.58
N ARG A 204 7.61 -11.26 19.39
CA ARG A 204 8.80 -11.49 18.54
C ARG A 204 8.48 -11.22 17.07
N SER A 205 7.37 -11.76 16.58
CA SER A 205 6.94 -11.48 15.20
C SER A 205 6.53 -10.02 15.04
N ALA A 206 5.90 -9.41 16.04
CA ALA A 206 5.63 -7.98 16.03
C ALA A 206 6.91 -7.15 15.88
N ARG A 207 7.96 -7.46 16.65
CA ARG A 207 9.27 -6.82 16.51
C ARG A 207 9.84 -6.96 15.11
N ALA A 208 9.78 -8.15 14.52
CA ALA A 208 10.25 -8.37 13.14
C ALA A 208 9.47 -7.53 12.11
N LEU A 209 8.17 -7.29 12.34
CA LEU A 209 7.36 -6.43 11.49
C LEU A 209 7.71 -4.94 11.62
N LEU A 210 8.26 -4.51 12.76
CA LEU A 210 8.69 -3.13 12.98
C LEU A 210 10.13 -2.87 12.55
N GLN A 211 10.92 -3.93 12.32
CA GLN A 211 12.27 -3.82 11.77
C GLN A 211 12.25 -3.10 10.42
N ASP A 212 13.24 -2.24 10.22
CA ASP A 212 13.44 -1.39 9.05
C ASP A 212 12.40 -0.27 8.85
N ALA A 213 11.59 0.05 9.87
CA ALA A 213 10.74 1.23 9.84
C ALA A 213 11.58 2.49 9.59
N PRO A 214 11.12 3.41 8.72
CA PRO A 214 11.81 4.67 8.52
C PRO A 214 11.75 5.51 9.80
N SER A 215 12.67 6.45 9.92
CA SER A 215 12.63 7.45 10.98
C SER A 215 11.45 8.40 10.75
N TRP A 216 10.35 8.15 11.45
CA TRP A 216 9.15 8.99 11.38
C TRP A 216 9.40 10.36 12.01
N SER A 217 8.92 11.40 11.35
CA SER A 217 8.93 12.77 11.88
C SER A 217 7.98 12.93 13.07
N ASP A 218 8.15 14.01 13.82
CA ASP A 218 7.33 14.35 14.98
C ASP A 218 5.85 14.57 14.64
N GLU A 219 5.55 14.93 13.39
CA GLU A 219 4.18 15.12 12.89
C GLU A 219 3.47 13.81 12.54
N SER A 220 4.21 12.72 12.32
CA SER A 220 3.63 11.44 11.91
C SER A 220 3.15 10.64 13.12
N ALA A 221 1.88 10.23 13.12
CA ALA A 221 1.32 9.32 14.12
C ALA A 221 2.09 8.00 14.21
N PHE A 222 2.76 7.59 13.13
CA PHE A 222 3.55 6.36 13.11
C PHE A 222 4.78 6.44 14.01
N ARG A 223 5.29 7.64 14.35
CA ARG A 223 6.32 7.79 15.38
C ARG A 223 5.82 7.30 16.73
N ALA A 224 4.61 7.74 17.13
CA ALA A 224 3.99 7.34 18.38
C ALA A 224 3.72 5.83 18.39
N PHE A 225 3.06 5.31 17.34
CA PHE A 225 2.81 3.86 17.20
C PHE A 225 4.09 3.04 17.23
N HIS A 226 5.15 3.48 16.56
CA HIS A 226 6.44 2.78 16.58
C HIS A 226 7.00 2.67 17.99
N SER A 227 7.01 3.78 18.73
CA SER A 227 7.53 3.81 20.11
C SER A 227 6.72 2.91 21.03
N GLU A 228 5.40 2.98 20.98
CA GLU A 228 4.49 2.19 21.82
C GLU A 228 4.62 0.69 21.50
N LEU A 229 4.56 0.32 20.21
CA LEU A 229 4.59 -1.09 19.81
C LEU A 229 5.95 -1.71 20.03
N SER A 230 7.04 -0.95 19.88
CA SER A 230 8.39 -1.42 20.20
C SER A 230 8.54 -1.70 21.71
N GLN A 231 7.99 -0.83 22.57
CA GLN A 231 7.98 -1.07 24.02
C GLN A 231 7.20 -2.34 24.37
N HIS A 232 6.04 -2.56 23.78
CA HIS A 232 5.25 -3.77 23.99
C HIS A 232 5.92 -5.03 23.44
N ALA A 233 6.64 -4.92 22.32
CA ALA A 233 7.38 -6.03 21.74
C ALA A 233 8.65 -6.40 22.55
N ASP A 234 9.22 -5.43 23.26
CA ASP A 234 10.43 -5.60 24.07
C ASP A 234 10.15 -5.93 25.53
N ALA A 235 8.94 -5.65 26.03
CA ALA A 235 8.47 -6.09 27.32
C ALA A 235 8.55 -7.62 27.39
N ARG A 236 9.44 -8.14 28.26
CA ARG A 236 9.62 -9.58 28.45
C ARG A 236 8.27 -10.24 28.75
N PRO A 237 7.92 -11.37 28.11
CA PRO A 237 6.82 -12.20 28.60
C PRO A 237 7.25 -12.80 29.94
N GLY A 238 6.76 -12.24 31.05
CA GLY A 238 6.96 -12.73 32.41
C GLY A 238 8.10 -12.07 33.17
N ALA A 239 7.73 -11.07 33.99
CA ALA A 239 8.14 -11.04 35.39
C ALA A 239 6.92 -11.50 36.21
#